data_AF-A0A8X7BCW7-F1
#
_entry.id   AF-A0A8X7BCW7-F1
#
_cell.length_a   1.000
_cell.length_b   1.000
_cell.length_c   1.000
_cell.angle_alpha   90.00
_cell.angle_beta   90.00
_cell.angle_gamma   90.00
#
_symmetry.space_group_name_H-M   'P 1'
#
loop_
_entity.id
_entity.type
_entity.pdbx_description
1 polymer ?
#
loop_
_entity_poly.entity_id
_entity_poly.type
_entity_poly.pdbx_seq_one_letter_code
_entity_poly.pdbx_strand_id
1 'polypeptide(L)'
;MWEILTFARHQPYADLVDDKVIENVSHFYHNDGHQIYLPQPPGCPKEIYDLMKECWQRNEHDRPNFREIHLFLQRKNLGYAPNVQFVIELFCVGDNQVTGKLSSPPLDES
;
A
#
# COMPACT_ATOMS: atom_id res chain seq x y z
N MET A 1 4.41 0.35 0.18
CA MET A 1 3.42 -0.69 -0.18
C MET A 1 2.88 -1.40 1.06
N TRP A 2 3.75 -1.88 1.96
CA TRP A 2 3.32 -2.51 3.22
C TRP A 2 2.35 -1.63 4.03
N GLU A 3 2.70 -0.36 4.28
CA GLU A 3 1.84 0.59 5.01
C GLU A 3 0.47 0.79 4.36
N ILE A 4 0.40 0.79 3.03
CA ILE A 4 -0.87 0.93 2.29
C ILE A 4 -1.77 -0.28 2.59
N LEU A 5 -1.23 -1.50 2.57
CA LEU A 5 -1.99 -2.73 2.80
C LEU A 5 -2.29 -3.01 4.27
N THR A 6 -1.56 -2.38 5.20
CA THR A 6 -1.92 -2.36 6.63
C THR A 6 -2.81 -1.18 7.00
N PHE A 7 -3.24 -0.38 6.01
CA PHE A 7 -4.01 0.86 6.20
C PHE A 7 -3.36 1.82 7.20
N ALA A 8 -2.02 1.83 7.23
CA ALA A 8 -1.20 2.59 8.17
C ALA A 8 -1.55 2.39 9.66
N ARG A 9 -2.20 1.27 10.02
CA ARG A 9 -2.61 0.99 11.39
C ARG A 9 -1.46 0.53 12.30
N HIS A 10 -0.35 0.13 11.69
CA HIS A 10 0.80 -0.42 12.40
C HIS A 10 2.07 0.28 11.92
N GLN A 11 2.94 0.60 12.85
CA GLN A 11 4.28 1.09 12.53
C GLN A 11 5.15 -0.06 12.01
N PRO A 12 5.94 0.14 10.95
CA PRO A 12 6.95 -0.83 10.53
C PRO A 12 7.89 -1.18 11.70
N TYR A 13 8.10 -2.48 11.92
CA TYR A 13 8.94 -3.00 13.01
C TYR A 13 8.53 -2.55 14.42
N ALA A 14 7.23 -2.34 14.69
CA ALA A 14 6.72 -1.89 15.99
C ALA A 14 7.15 -2.75 17.19
N ASP A 15 7.44 -4.04 16.97
CA ASP A 15 7.89 -4.96 18.01
C ASP A 15 9.40 -4.88 18.30
N LEU A 16 10.15 -4.09 17.52
CA LEU A 16 11.58 -3.87 17.69
C LEU A 16 11.83 -2.50 18.33
N VAL A 17 12.76 -2.46 19.28
CA VAL A 17 13.34 -1.20 19.75
C VAL A 17 14.33 -0.64 18.72
N ASP A 18 14.59 0.66 18.74
CA ASP A 18 15.41 1.36 17.74
C ASP A 18 16.77 0.68 17.48
N ASP A 19 17.49 0.29 18.53
CA ASP A 19 18.77 -0.41 18.41
C ASP A 19 18.66 -1.73 17.65
N LYS A 20 17.53 -2.45 17.83
CA LYS A 20 17.26 -3.71 17.11
C LYS A 20 16.87 -3.47 15.66
N VAL A 21 16.29 -2.32 15.33
CA VAL A 21 16.08 -1.93 13.93
C VAL A 21 17.43 -1.67 13.25
N ILE A 22 18.36 -1.00 13.93
CA ILE A 22 19.72 -0.77 13.41
C ILE A 22 20.47 -2.10 13.21
N GLU A 23 20.39 -3.01 14.19
CA GLU A 23 20.96 -4.36 14.08
C GLU A 23 20.38 -5.14 12.90
N ASN A 24 19.06 -5.05 12.69
CA ASN A 24 18.41 -5.67 11.55
C ASN A 24 18.95 -5.17 10.20
N VAL A 25 19.20 -3.85 10.06
CA VAL A 25 19.84 -3.28 8.87
C VAL A 25 21.23 -3.88 8.62
N SER A 26 21.97 -4.18 9.70
CA SER A 26 23.27 -4.88 9.60
C SER A 26 23.10 -6.28 9.02
N HIS A 27 22.09 -7.05 9.45
CA HIS A 27 21.82 -8.38 8.88
C HIS A 27 21.45 -8.30 7.39
N PHE A 28 20.64 -7.30 6.99
CA PHE A 28 20.38 -7.04 5.58
C PHE A 28 21.68 -6.74 4.81
N TYR A 29 22.58 -5.95 5.40
CA TYR A 29 23.84 -5.57 4.75
C TYR A 29 24.77 -6.77 4.53
N HIS A 30 24.92 -7.62 5.55
CA HIS A 30 25.77 -8.81 5.51
C HIS A 30 25.13 -9.99 4.78
N ASN A 31 23.80 -9.97 4.60
CA ASN A 31 23.03 -11.05 3.99
C ASN A 31 23.30 -12.42 4.65
N ASP A 32 23.30 -12.43 5.98
CA ASP A 32 23.64 -13.59 6.82
C ASP A 32 22.43 -14.50 7.14
N GLY A 33 21.24 -14.15 6.62
CA GLY A 33 20.01 -14.90 6.80
C GLY A 33 19.25 -14.59 8.09
N HIS A 34 19.77 -13.69 8.95
CA HIS A 34 19.12 -13.29 10.20
C HIS A 34 18.26 -12.03 10.06
N GLN A 35 18.17 -11.46 8.85
CA GLN A 35 17.35 -10.29 8.60
C GLN A 35 15.86 -10.58 8.84
N ILE A 36 15.21 -9.67 9.55
CA ILE A 36 13.79 -9.68 9.86
C ILE A 36 13.08 -8.82 8.82
N TYR A 37 12.24 -9.44 8.00
CA TYR A 37 11.35 -8.73 7.09
C TYR A 37 10.06 -8.29 7.82
N LEU A 38 9.42 -7.24 7.32
CA LEU A 38 8.06 -6.89 7.75
C LEU A 38 7.10 -8.05 7.44
N PRO A 39 6.17 -8.40 8.34
CA PRO A 39 5.28 -9.53 8.15
C PRO A 39 4.31 -9.28 6.98
N GLN A 40 3.84 -10.35 6.35
CA GLN A 40 2.79 -10.26 5.33
C GLN A 40 1.51 -9.66 5.94
N PRO A 41 0.97 -8.56 5.39
CA PRO A 41 -0.29 -7.99 5.89
C PRO A 41 -1.47 -8.96 5.75
N PRO A 42 -2.46 -8.94 6.68
CA PRO A 42 -3.67 -9.74 6.55
C PRO A 42 -4.41 -9.46 5.24
N GLY A 43 -4.78 -10.52 4.51
CA GLY A 43 -5.49 -10.39 3.23
C GLY A 43 -4.61 -9.93 2.05
N CYS A 44 -3.31 -9.70 2.25
CA CYS A 44 -2.37 -9.41 1.16
C CYS A 44 -2.10 -10.68 0.34
N PRO A 45 -2.34 -10.69 -0.99
CA PRO A 45 -1.98 -11.83 -1.84
C PRO A 45 -0.49 -12.13 -1.76
N LYS A 46 -0.12 -13.41 -1.79
CA LYS A 46 1.27 -13.86 -1.65
C LYS A 46 2.20 -13.19 -2.67
N GLU A 47 1.76 -13.03 -3.90
CA GLU A 47 2.58 -12.48 -4.98
C GLU A 47 2.83 -10.98 -4.80
N ILE A 48 1.91 -10.25 -4.14
CA ILE A 48 2.14 -8.85 -3.76
C ILE A 48 3.21 -8.78 -2.66
N TYR A 49 3.15 -9.70 -1.69
CA TYR A 49 4.17 -9.77 -0.63
C TYR A 49 5.54 -10.23 -1.17
N ASP A 50 5.58 -11.15 -2.13
CA ASP A 50 6.82 -11.53 -2.79
C ASP A 50 7.42 -10.34 -3.56
N LEU A 51 6.60 -9.53 -4.26
CA LEU A 51 7.06 -8.27 -4.85
C LEU A 51 7.62 -7.31 -3.79
N MET A 52 7.02 -7.21 -2.60
CA MET A 52 7.59 -6.39 -1.52
C MET A 52 8.98 -6.86 -1.12
N LYS A 53 9.20 -8.18 -0.99
CA LYS A 53 10.53 -8.74 -0.68
C LYS A 53 11.54 -8.49 -1.80
N GLU A 54 11.12 -8.51 -3.06
CA GLU A 54 11.96 -8.11 -4.19
C GLU A 54 12.40 -6.63 -4.08
N CYS A 55 11.51 -5.74 -3.61
CA CYS A 55 11.86 -4.35 -3.34
C CYS A 55 12.88 -4.19 -2.19
N TRP A 56 12.95 -5.17 -1.29
CA TRP A 56 13.83 -5.16 -0.11
C TRP A 56 15.13 -5.94 -0.30
N GLN A 57 15.51 -6.26 -1.55
CA GLN A 57 16.78 -6.92 -1.84
C GLN A 57 17.98 -6.06 -1.44
N ARG A 58 19.03 -6.72 -0.95
CA ARG A 58 20.27 -6.05 -0.53
C ARG A 58 20.98 -5.37 -1.70
N ASN A 59 21.05 -6.06 -2.83
CA ASN A 59 21.62 -5.52 -4.06
C ASN A 59 20.56 -4.70 -4.80
N GLU A 60 20.91 -3.48 -5.18
CA GLU A 60 20.00 -2.58 -5.88
C GLU A 60 19.64 -3.05 -7.28
N HIS A 61 20.53 -3.79 -7.95
CA HIS A 61 20.28 -4.31 -9.29
C HIS A 61 19.27 -5.45 -9.31
N ASP A 62 19.05 -6.10 -8.16
CA ASP A 62 18.05 -7.17 -8.00
C ASP A 62 16.67 -6.61 -7.63
N ARG A 63 16.57 -5.29 -7.38
CA ARG A 63 15.28 -4.64 -7.10
C ARG A 63 14.55 -4.32 -8.40
N PRO A 64 13.24 -4.59 -8.49
CA PRO A 64 12.47 -4.22 -9.66
C PRO A 64 12.39 -2.70 -9.79
N ASN A 65 12.47 -2.21 -11.01
CA ASN A 65 12.27 -0.79 -11.27
C ASN A 65 10.79 -0.40 -11.16
N PHE A 66 10.50 0.89 -11.04
CA PHE A 66 9.13 1.38 -10.89
C PHE A 66 8.18 0.97 -12.03
N ARG A 67 8.69 0.82 -13.26
CA ARG A 67 7.88 0.38 -14.41
C ARG A 67 7.44 -1.07 -14.24
N GLU A 68 8.33 -1.94 -13.79
CA GLU A 68 8.02 -3.35 -13.49
C GLU A 68 7.01 -3.47 -12.35
N ILE A 69 7.24 -2.75 -11.25
CA ILE A 69 6.30 -2.67 -10.11
C ILE A 69 4.91 -2.22 -10.58
N HIS A 70 4.84 -1.12 -11.36
CA HIS A 70 3.58 -0.59 -11.85
C HIS A 70 2.81 -1.59 -12.73
N LEU A 71 3.50 -2.19 -13.71
CA LEU A 71 2.87 -3.17 -14.61
C LEU A 71 2.40 -4.41 -13.86
N PHE A 72 3.15 -4.88 -12.87
CA PHE A 72 2.75 -6.01 -12.05
C PHE A 72 1.47 -5.69 -11.26
N LEU A 73 1.44 -4.55 -10.57
CA LEU A 73 0.27 -4.13 -9.79
C LEU A 73 -0.95 -3.88 -10.68
N GLN A 74 -0.75 -3.25 -11.85
CA GLN A 74 -1.83 -3.04 -12.82
C GLN A 74 -2.45 -4.35 -13.26
N ARG A 75 -1.62 -5.37 -13.57
CA ARG A 75 -2.11 -6.71 -13.96
C ARG A 75 -2.88 -7.39 -12.83
N LYS A 76 -2.42 -7.27 -11.60
CA LYS A 76 -3.10 -7.84 -10.42
C LYS A 76 -4.40 -7.11 -10.08
N ASN A 77 -4.52 -5.84 -10.48
CA ASN A 77 -5.74 -5.03 -10.35
C ASN A 77 -6.65 -5.13 -11.57
N LEU A 78 -6.35 -5.94 -12.60
CA LEU A 78 -7.25 -6.15 -13.74
C LEU A 78 -8.55 -6.79 -13.24
N GLY A 79 -9.68 -6.13 -13.48
CA GLY A 79 -10.99 -6.53 -12.95
C GLY A 79 -11.35 -5.88 -11.62
N TYR A 80 -10.46 -5.08 -11.03
CA TYR A 80 -10.83 -4.15 -9.96
C TYR A 80 -11.65 -3.00 -10.58
N ALA A 81 -12.97 -3.14 -10.55
CA ALA A 81 -13.90 -2.05 -10.78
C ALA A 81 -14.21 -1.43 -9.41
N PRO A 82 -13.51 -0.35 -8.99
CA PRO A 82 -13.90 0.33 -7.78
C PRO A 82 -15.34 0.82 -8.00
N ASN A 83 -16.27 0.35 -7.16
CA ASN A 83 -17.58 0.95 -7.15
C ASN A 83 -17.35 2.42 -6.74
N VAL A 84 -17.58 3.36 -7.66
CA VAL A 84 -17.31 4.79 -7.45
C VAL A 84 -18.06 5.29 -6.20
N GLN A 85 -19.14 4.60 -5.81
CA GLN A 85 -19.86 4.79 -4.55
C GLN A 85 -19.01 4.54 -3.29
N PHE A 86 -18.17 3.50 -3.27
CA PHE A 86 -17.33 3.14 -2.12
C PHE A 86 -16.15 4.10 -1.93
N VAL A 87 -15.63 4.64 -3.04
CA VAL A 87 -14.55 5.64 -3.02
C VAL A 87 -15.10 6.97 -2.52
N ILE A 88 -16.30 7.37 -2.99
CA ILE A 88 -17.02 8.54 -2.47
C ILE A 88 -17.31 8.37 -0.98
N GLU A 89 -17.75 7.20 -0.50
CA GLU A 89 -18.00 7.00 0.93
C GLU A 89 -16.74 7.12 1.81
N LEU A 90 -15.59 6.60 1.36
CA LEU A 90 -14.32 6.74 2.09
C LEU A 90 -13.79 8.18 2.13
N PHE A 91 -14.02 8.99 1.09
CA PHE A 91 -13.64 10.41 1.08
C PHE A 91 -14.69 11.31 1.74
N CYS A 92 -15.99 10.99 1.64
CA CYS A 92 -17.08 11.80 2.19
C CYS A 92 -17.31 11.62 3.70
N VAL A 93 -16.85 10.51 4.31
CA VAL A 93 -16.85 10.40 5.79
C VAL A 93 -15.84 11.37 6.43
N GLY A 94 -14.85 11.87 5.67
CA GLY A 94 -13.84 12.83 6.13
C GLY A 94 -14.23 14.31 6.04
N ASP A 95 -15.15 14.69 5.15
CA ASP A 95 -15.50 16.11 4.89
C ASP A 95 -16.94 16.42 5.29
N ASN A 96 -17.31 16.11 6.53
CA ASN A 96 -18.50 16.70 7.13
C ASN A 96 -18.18 18.13 7.58
N GLN A 97 -18.07 19.06 6.62
CA GLN A 97 -18.37 20.50 6.74
C GLN A 97 -17.88 21.27 5.48
N VAL A 98 -18.63 21.29 4.38
CA VAL A 98 -18.89 22.53 3.62
C VAL A 98 -20.26 22.41 2.95
N THR A 99 -21.22 23.16 3.48
CA THR A 99 -22.54 23.38 2.89
C THR A 99 -22.44 24.08 1.53
N GLY A 100 -23.05 23.51 0.49
CA GLY A 100 -23.21 24.18 -0.80
C GLY A 100 -24.19 23.45 -1.70
N LYS A 101 -25.48 23.77 -1.58
CA LYS A 101 -26.55 23.31 -2.48
C LYS A 101 -26.22 23.68 -3.93
N LEU A 102 -26.03 22.71 -4.82
CA LEU A 102 -26.35 22.91 -6.24
C LEU A 102 -27.75 22.35 -6.47
N SER A 103 -28.74 23.25 -6.46
CA SER A 103 -30.06 22.97 -7.01
C SER A 103 -29.93 22.80 -8.51
N SER A 104 -30.23 21.61 -9.03
CA SER A 104 -30.56 21.42 -10.44
C SER A 104 -31.87 22.18 -10.74
N PRO A 105 -31.95 22.97 -11.82
CA PRO A 105 -33.23 23.41 -12.33
C PRO A 105 -33.95 22.24 -13.03
N PRO A 106 -35.28 22.15 -12.92
CA PRO A 106 -36.06 21.03 -13.48
C PRO A 106 -36.10 21.07 -15.01
N LEU A 107 -36.08 19.87 -15.59
CA LEU A 107 -36.52 19.62 -16.96
C LEU A 107 -38.02 19.94 -17.04
N ASP A 108 -38.41 20.82 -17.95
CA ASP A 108 -39.78 20.90 -18.46
C ASP A 108 -39.75 20.92 -19.99
N GLU A 109 -40.64 20.10 -20.52
CA GLU A 109 -40.90 19.81 -21.93
C GLU A 109 -41.62 20.97 -22.60
N SER A 110 -41.30 21.23 -23.88
CA SER A 110 -42.22 21.62 -24.97
C SER A 110 -41.42 21.87 -26.26
#